data_AF-A0A7V9R9C5-F1
#
_entry.id   AF-A0A7V9R9C5-F1
#
_cell.length_a   1.000
_cell.length_b   1.000
_cell.length_c   1.000
_cell.angle_alpha   90.00
_cell.angle_beta   90.00
_cell.angle_gamma   90.00
#
_symmetry.space_group_name_H-M   'P 1'
#
loop_
_entity.id
_entity.type
_entity.pdbx_description
1 polymer ?
#
loop_
_entity_poly.entity_id
_entity_poly.type
_entity_poly.pdbx_seq_one_letter_code
_entity_poly.pdbx_strand_id
1 'polypeptide(L)'
;MTSPLEPERGTILFEEETFEADEELWVDEGSGGHAGWFCVRTEPFPCPAAGCTFVADFMTAAHLILVWEERDDPNLLRHAQRAKEVGRNPQVATYEPAFGPSASYYAWEAAGRPVHGVRR
;
A
#
# COMPACT_ATOMS: atom_id res chain seq x y z
N MET A 1 -65.20 -3.65 -12.87
CA MET A 1 -64.10 -4.55 -13.26
C MET A 1 -62.81 -3.80 -13.01
N THR A 2 -62.12 -4.09 -11.92
CA THR A 2 -60.86 -3.43 -11.53
C THR A 2 -59.81 -4.53 -11.41
N SER A 3 -58.82 -4.53 -12.29
CA SER A 3 -57.69 -5.45 -12.23
C SER A 3 -56.79 -5.09 -11.03
N PRO A 4 -56.22 -6.07 -10.31
CA PRO A 4 -55.25 -5.81 -9.24
C PRO A 4 -53.92 -5.36 -9.84
N LEU A 5 -53.30 -4.33 -9.24
CA LEU A 5 -51.95 -3.88 -9.59
C LEU A 5 -50.95 -4.95 -9.16
N GLU A 6 -50.27 -5.57 -10.12
CA GLU A 6 -49.19 -6.52 -9.86
C GLU A 6 -47.94 -5.75 -9.36
N PRO A 7 -47.21 -6.27 -8.35
CA PRO A 7 -45.99 -5.63 -7.89
C PRO A 7 -44.86 -5.83 -8.90
N GLU A 8 -44.45 -4.76 -9.57
CA GLU A 8 -43.25 -4.77 -10.42
C GLU A 8 -41.98 -4.72 -9.56
N ARG A 9 -40.94 -5.47 -9.94
CA ARG A 9 -39.61 -5.39 -9.30
C ARG A 9 -38.97 -4.05 -9.67
N GLY A 10 -38.69 -3.21 -8.68
CA GLY A 10 -37.86 -2.02 -8.87
C GLY A 10 -36.43 -2.41 -9.25
N THR A 11 -35.92 -1.84 -10.34
CA THR A 11 -34.51 -1.92 -10.72
C THR A 11 -33.74 -0.82 -10.00
N ILE A 12 -32.67 -1.20 -9.31
CA ILE A 12 -31.73 -0.25 -8.71
C ILE A 12 -30.86 0.27 -9.85
N LEU A 13 -31.10 1.50 -10.29
CA LEU A 13 -30.15 2.21 -11.13
C LEU A 13 -29.02 2.66 -10.20
N PHE A 14 -27.89 1.95 -10.25
CA PHE A 14 -26.66 2.53 -9.73
C PHE A 14 -26.30 3.65 -10.68
N GLU A 15 -26.47 4.88 -10.23
CA GLU A 15 -25.80 6.01 -10.85
C GLU A 15 -24.30 5.66 -10.75
N GLU A 16 -23.67 5.38 -11.90
CA GLU A 16 -22.23 5.21 -12.00
C GLU A 16 -21.62 6.59 -11.73
N GLU A 17 -21.66 7.00 -10.45
CA GLU A 17 -20.83 8.07 -9.93
C GLU A 17 -19.40 7.60 -10.19
N THR A 18 -18.86 8.11 -11.29
CA THR A 18 -17.49 7.90 -11.67
C THR A 18 -16.71 8.58 -10.57
N PHE A 19 -16.27 7.81 -9.58
CA PHE A 19 -15.36 8.26 -8.55
C PHE A 19 -14.05 8.63 -9.27
N GLU A 20 -13.98 9.85 -9.78
CA GLU A 20 -12.71 10.54 -9.99
C GLU A 20 -12.16 10.79 -8.58
N ALA A 21 -11.58 9.73 -8.00
CA ALA A 21 -10.76 9.83 -6.83
C ALA A 21 -9.59 10.73 -7.22
N ASP A 22 -9.64 11.97 -6.77
CA ASP A 22 -8.49 12.87 -6.71
C ASP A 22 -7.46 12.19 -5.79
N GLU A 23 -6.64 11.30 -6.36
CA GLU A 23 -5.57 10.57 -5.67
C GLU A 23 -4.46 11.56 -5.35
N GLU A 24 -4.67 12.38 -4.32
CA GLU A 24 -3.66 13.27 -3.77
C GLU A 24 -2.46 12.41 -3.33
N LEU A 25 -1.36 12.59 -4.04
CA LEU A 25 -0.12 11.85 -3.88
C LEU A 25 0.39 11.94 -2.44
N TRP A 26 0.28 10.84 -1.69
CA TRP A 26 0.90 10.79 -0.38
C TRP A 26 2.43 10.78 -0.54
N VAL A 27 3.05 11.89 -0.13
CA VAL A 27 4.49 12.03 -0.02
C VAL A 27 4.80 12.16 1.46
N ASP A 28 5.77 11.37 1.94
CA ASP A 28 6.31 11.59 3.28
C ASP A 28 7.12 12.89 3.27
N GLU A 29 6.52 13.99 3.77
CA GLU A 29 7.22 15.28 3.97
C GLU A 29 8.44 15.13 4.90
N GLY A 30 8.54 14.00 5.61
CA GLY A 30 9.65 13.56 6.46
C GLY A 30 10.74 12.72 5.78
N SER A 31 10.87 12.74 4.45
CA SER A 31 11.91 12.05 3.66
C SER A 31 13.39 12.36 4.07
N GLY A 32 13.62 13.12 5.14
CA GLY A 32 14.90 13.40 5.75
C GLY A 32 15.44 12.23 6.59
N GLY A 33 15.96 11.20 5.91
CA GLY A 33 17.07 10.39 6.43
C GLY A 33 16.73 9.28 7.42
N HIS A 34 15.90 8.30 7.01
CA HIS A 34 15.75 7.04 7.74
C HIS A 34 17.00 6.13 7.69
N ALA A 35 18.18 6.66 7.35
CA ALA A 35 19.40 5.87 7.25
C ALA A 35 19.71 5.20 8.60
N GLY A 36 19.98 3.89 8.58
CA GLY A 36 20.21 3.12 9.79
C GLY A 36 18.95 2.49 10.40
N TRP A 37 17.76 2.89 9.95
CA TRP A 37 16.50 2.20 10.27
C TRP A 37 16.46 0.84 9.58
N PHE A 38 15.39 0.08 9.78
CA PHE A 38 15.22 -1.27 9.24
C PHE A 38 14.08 -1.33 8.24
N CYS A 39 14.27 -2.09 7.18
CA CYS A 39 13.28 -2.41 6.16
C CYS A 39 13.24 -3.91 5.90
N VAL A 40 12.22 -4.37 5.18
CA VAL A 40 12.10 -5.77 4.77
C VAL A 40 12.44 -5.88 3.28
N ARG A 41 13.59 -6.49 2.97
CA ARG A 41 13.92 -6.92 1.61
C ARG A 41 13.13 -8.17 1.25
N THR A 42 12.63 -8.27 0.03
CA THR A 42 11.92 -9.44 -0.47
C THR A 42 12.45 -9.87 -1.83
N GLU A 43 11.99 -11.01 -2.33
CA GLU A 43 12.07 -11.29 -3.76
C GLU A 43 11.23 -10.25 -4.56
N PRO A 44 11.60 -9.96 -5.83
CA PRO A 44 10.94 -8.96 -6.64
C PRO A 44 9.44 -9.20 -6.73
N PHE A 45 8.65 -8.17 -6.41
CA PHE A 45 7.19 -8.28 -6.39
C PHE A 45 6.55 -7.14 -7.21
N PRO A 46 5.73 -7.46 -8.23
CA PRO A 46 5.06 -6.44 -9.02
C PRO A 46 3.97 -5.75 -8.20
N CYS A 47 3.80 -4.44 -8.42
CA CYS A 47 2.71 -3.68 -7.82
C CYS A 47 1.36 -4.25 -8.30
N PRO A 48 0.39 -4.52 -7.39
CA PRO A 48 -0.90 -5.08 -7.77
C PRO A 48 -1.83 -4.08 -8.45
N ALA A 49 -1.47 -2.78 -8.51
CA ALA A 49 -2.29 -1.76 -9.16
C ALA A 49 -2.40 -2.02 -10.66
N ALA A 50 -3.61 -1.91 -11.20
CA ALA A 50 -3.85 -2.06 -12.63
C ALA A 50 -3.03 -1.03 -13.43
N GLY A 51 -2.20 -1.50 -14.36
CA GLY A 51 -1.37 -0.64 -15.21
C GLY A 51 -0.11 -0.08 -14.56
N CYS A 52 0.20 -0.44 -13.31
CA CYS A 52 1.48 -0.08 -12.69
C CYS A 52 2.58 -1.06 -13.09
N THR A 53 3.72 -0.55 -13.55
CA THR A 53 4.88 -1.35 -13.95
C THR A 53 5.97 -1.41 -12.88
N PHE A 54 5.70 -0.89 -11.68
CA PHE A 54 6.65 -0.90 -10.57
C PHE A 54 6.88 -2.31 -10.05
N VAL A 55 8.14 -2.68 -9.84
CA VAL A 55 8.56 -3.94 -9.22
C VAL A 55 9.40 -3.61 -8.01
N ALA A 56 8.99 -4.10 -6.85
CA ALA A 56 9.63 -3.80 -5.58
C ALA A 56 10.52 -4.95 -5.11
N ASP A 57 11.79 -4.66 -4.83
CA ASP A 57 12.72 -5.56 -4.12
C ASP A 57 12.60 -5.46 -2.59
N PHE A 58 11.75 -4.55 -2.12
CA PHE A 58 11.49 -4.29 -0.71
C PHE A 58 9.99 -4.29 -0.44
N MET A 59 9.64 -4.40 0.83
CA MET A 59 8.28 -4.12 1.27
C MET A 59 7.98 -2.63 1.13
N THR A 60 6.97 -2.32 0.31
CA THR A 60 6.59 -0.95 0.00
C THR A 60 5.12 -0.69 0.30
N ALA A 61 4.79 0.56 0.59
CA ALA A 61 3.44 1.11 0.49
C ALA A 61 3.48 2.37 -0.36
N ALA A 62 2.56 2.53 -1.31
CA ALA A 62 2.57 3.66 -2.25
C ALA A 62 3.93 3.88 -2.96
N HIS A 63 4.64 2.79 -3.30
CA HIS A 63 6.00 2.78 -3.87
C HIS A 63 7.12 3.34 -2.96
N LEU A 64 6.81 3.63 -1.69
CA LEU A 64 7.79 4.02 -0.67
C LEU A 64 8.18 2.80 0.14
N ILE A 65 9.48 2.60 0.36
CA ILE A 65 10.01 1.53 1.22
C ILE A 65 9.56 1.79 2.65
N LEU A 66 8.83 0.84 3.23
CA LEU A 66 8.45 0.95 4.64
C LEU A 66 9.67 0.72 5.53
N VAL A 67 9.88 1.63 6.47
CA VAL A 67 10.98 1.58 7.43
C VAL A 67 10.49 1.70 8.87
N TRP A 68 11.25 1.08 9.78
CA TRP A 68 11.04 1.07 11.23
C TRP A 68 12.36 1.38 11.94
N GLU A 69 12.31 2.13 13.04
CA GLU A 69 13.50 2.51 13.80
C GLU A 69 14.17 1.31 14.48
N GLU A 70 13.37 0.40 15.03
CA GLU A 70 13.84 -0.78 15.77
C GLU A 70 13.83 -2.05 14.93
N ARG A 71 14.90 -2.85 15.05
CA ARG A 71 15.09 -4.08 14.25
C ARG A 71 14.07 -5.17 14.58
N ASP A 72 13.72 -5.29 15.85
CA ASP A 72 12.81 -6.28 16.40
C ASP A 72 11.39 -5.73 16.60
N ASP A 73 11.07 -4.62 15.93
CA ASP A 73 9.72 -4.04 15.96
C ASP A 73 8.65 -5.09 15.61
N PRO A 74 7.61 -5.26 16.46
CA PRO A 74 6.58 -6.26 16.22
C PRO A 74 5.82 -6.09 14.90
N ASN A 75 5.60 -4.85 14.43
CA ASN A 75 4.94 -4.61 13.15
C ASN A 75 5.87 -5.00 12.00
N LEU A 76 7.15 -4.67 12.08
CA LEU A 76 8.15 -5.12 11.09
C LEU A 76 8.13 -6.65 10.97
N LEU A 77 8.29 -7.36 12.10
CA LEU A 77 8.34 -8.82 12.13
C LEU A 77 7.05 -9.46 11.63
N ARG A 78 5.89 -8.90 11.98
CA ARG A 78 4.58 -9.36 11.48
C ARG A 78 4.48 -9.23 9.96
N HIS A 79 4.96 -8.13 9.39
CA HIS A 79 4.90 -7.94 7.94
C HIS A 79 5.90 -8.83 7.21
N ALA A 80 7.11 -9.00 7.76
CA ALA A 80 8.05 -9.99 7.25
C ALA A 80 7.45 -11.39 7.29
N GLN A 81 6.78 -11.79 8.37
CA GLN A 81 6.10 -13.09 8.43
C GLN A 81 5.04 -13.26 7.32
N ARG A 82 4.19 -12.25 7.12
CA ARG A 82 3.17 -12.29 6.04
C ARG A 82 3.79 -12.40 4.66
N ALA A 83 4.89 -11.69 4.40
CA ALA A 83 5.62 -11.82 3.13
C ALA A 83 6.18 -13.24 2.96
N LYS A 84 6.62 -13.90 4.04
CA LYS A 84 7.10 -15.28 4.02
C LYS A 84 5.98 -16.27 3.70
N GLU A 85 4.79 -16.07 4.27
CA GLU A 85 3.61 -16.91 4.05
C GLU A 85 3.17 -16.94 2.59
N VAL A 86 3.40 -15.86 1.84
CA VAL A 86 3.15 -15.78 0.39
C VAL A 86 4.38 -16.08 -0.46
N GLY A 87 5.45 -16.62 0.14
CA GLY A 87 6.63 -17.10 -0.58
C GLY A 87 7.62 -16.03 -1.03
N ARG A 88 7.57 -14.80 -0.50
CA ARG A 88 8.44 -13.68 -0.94
C ARG A 88 9.83 -13.62 -0.29
N ASN A 89 10.25 -14.70 0.40
CA ASN A 89 11.57 -14.85 1.02
C ASN A 89 12.13 -13.58 1.74
N PRO A 90 11.43 -13.08 2.77
CA PRO A 90 11.74 -11.79 3.36
C PRO A 90 12.97 -11.82 4.28
N GLN A 91 13.73 -10.73 4.25
CA GLN A 91 14.91 -10.51 5.10
C GLN A 91 14.86 -9.11 5.72
N VAL A 92 15.07 -9.03 7.03
CA VAL A 92 15.23 -7.75 7.72
C VAL A 92 16.63 -7.20 7.41
N ALA A 93 16.68 -6.01 6.85
CA ALA A 93 17.92 -5.33 6.46
C ALA A 93 17.93 -3.90 6.99
N THR A 94 19.12 -3.35 7.22
CA THR A 94 19.29 -1.92 7.51
C THR A 94 19.03 -1.14 6.22
N TYR A 95 18.16 -0.14 6.30
CA TYR A 95 17.81 0.74 5.20
C TYR A 95 18.96 1.71 4.90
N GLU A 96 19.24 1.84 3.60
CA GLU A 96 20.13 2.84 3.04
C GLU A 96 19.35 3.70 2.04
N PRO A 97 19.58 5.03 2.00
CA PRO A 97 18.92 5.91 1.03
C PRO A 97 19.10 5.48 -0.43
N ALA A 98 20.18 4.76 -0.73
CA ALA A 98 20.44 4.20 -2.05
C ALA A 98 19.42 3.14 -2.51
N PHE A 99 18.63 2.57 -1.60
CA PHE A 99 17.59 1.59 -1.96
C PHE A 99 16.37 2.23 -2.61
N GLY A 100 16.12 3.52 -2.38
CA GLY A 100 14.99 4.25 -2.90
C GLY A 100 14.25 5.06 -1.85
N PRO A 101 13.16 5.74 -2.23
CA PRO A 101 12.40 6.58 -1.31
C PRO A 101 11.72 5.72 -0.25
N SER A 102 11.59 6.27 0.95
CA SER A 102 11.12 5.55 2.14
C SER A 102 10.04 6.32 2.86
N ALA A 103 9.28 5.59 3.67
CA ALA A 103 8.29 6.13 4.59
C ALA A 103 8.34 5.38 5.91
N SER A 104 8.28 6.10 7.03
CA SER A 104 8.04 5.49 8.34
C SER A 104 6.72 4.70 8.31
N TYR A 105 6.74 3.46 8.80
CA TYR A 105 5.53 2.65 8.94
C TYR A 105 4.43 3.38 9.71
N TYR A 106 4.79 4.11 10.76
CA TYR A 106 3.83 4.83 11.60
C TYR A 106 3.28 6.08 10.93
N ALA A 107 4.07 6.75 10.09
CA ALA A 107 3.58 7.86 9.27
C ALA A 107 2.56 7.35 8.24
N TRP A 108 2.86 6.24 7.57
CA TRP A 108 1.93 5.57 6.65
C TRP A 108 0.64 5.10 7.35
N GLU A 109 0.76 4.52 8.54
CA GLU A 109 -0.38 4.08 9.34
C GLU A 109 -1.25 5.27 9.78
N ALA A 110 -0.63 6.35 10.26
CA ALA A 110 -1.31 7.59 10.64
C ALA A 110 -2.00 8.27 9.45
N ALA A 111 -1.46 8.14 8.23
CA ALA A 111 -2.06 8.61 6.99
C ALA A 111 -3.23 7.75 6.49
N GLY A 112 -3.66 6.74 7.26
CA GLY A 112 -4.80 5.89 6.89
C GLY A 112 -4.44 4.73 5.96
N ARG A 113 -3.16 4.35 5.90
CA ARG A 113 -2.64 3.20 5.14
C ARG A 113 -2.86 3.31 3.62
N PRO A 114 -2.44 4.42 2.98
CA PRO A 114 -2.58 4.59 1.52
C PRO A 114 -1.88 3.46 0.77
N VAL A 115 -2.57 2.86 -0.21
CA VAL A 115 -2.07 1.71 -0.98
C VAL A 115 -1.47 2.10 -2.33
N HIS A 116 -1.77 3.30 -2.82
CA HIS A 116 -1.24 3.86 -4.06
C HIS A 116 -0.79 5.30 -3.88
N GLY A 117 0.36 5.61 -4.46
CA GLY A 117 0.76 6.96 -4.87
C GLY A 117 1.05 6.88 -6.36
N VAL A 118 0.25 7.54 -7.19
CA VAL A 118 0.48 7.68 -8.64
C VAL A 118 0.21 9.14 -8.98
N ARG A 119 1.11 9.93 -9.59
CA ARG A 119 1.88 9.65 -10.79
C ARG A 119 3.22 10.42 -10.85
N ARG A 120 4.09 9.84 -11.68
CA ARG A 120 5.32 10.30 -12.36
C ARG A 120 5.49 11.80 -12.59
#